data_AF-A0A1Z9ANP1-F1
#
_entry.id   AF-A0A1Z9ANP1-F1
#
_cell.length_a   1.000
_cell.length_b   1.000
_cell.length_c   1.000
_cell.angle_alpha   90.00
_cell.angle_beta   90.00
_cell.angle_gamma   90.00
#
_symmetry.space_group_name_H-M   'P 1'
#
loop_
_entity.id
_entity.type
_entity.pdbx_description
1 polymer ?
#
loop_
_entity_poly.entity_id
_entity_poly.type
_entity_poly.pdbx_seq_one_letter_code
_entity_poly.pdbx_strand_id
1 'polypeptide(L)'
;MKNGLLLGTLFLFFSAFNAQAELVVTDWETEGDELIVIDTDTGYKWLNLALTVNQSIDDVSAQLSTIYSGWRLATEDEVFNLMANHYGWEDRREGSAPVELRNEWQDAFGITGSGGRSYGSYIGNDGSVNMAGTRNSNYVYFNYTRGSNSAKFNQYDGVFLMSEGLVTLEEKANIQSVNSPLAVGVLALAFIFGSRRFTNH
;
A
#
# COMPACT_ATOMS: atom_id res chain seq x y z
N MET A 1 28.56 -3.38 60.63
CA MET A 1 27.62 -4.40 60.13
C MET A 1 26.88 -3.81 58.94
N LYS A 2 26.84 -4.57 57.84
CA LYS A 2 26.44 -4.15 56.49
C LYS A 2 24.91 -4.15 56.35
N ASN A 3 24.30 -3.00 56.04
CA ASN A 3 22.95 -2.90 55.47
C ASN A 3 23.11 -1.94 54.27
N GLY A 4 23.09 -2.35 53.00
CA GLY A 4 22.19 -3.27 52.33
C GLY A 4 21.47 -2.45 51.24
N LEU A 5 22.17 -2.19 50.13
CA LEU A 5 21.65 -1.45 48.97
C LEU A 5 20.63 -2.35 48.24
N LEU A 6 19.35 -1.99 48.25
CA LEU A 6 18.32 -2.63 47.43
C LEU A 6 18.15 -1.81 46.14
N LEU A 7 18.85 -2.25 45.09
CA LEU A 7 18.69 -1.77 43.72
C LEU A 7 17.39 -2.39 43.18
N GLY A 8 16.31 -1.61 43.08
CA GLY A 8 15.08 -2.03 42.43
C GLY A 8 15.21 -1.90 40.92
N THR A 9 15.53 -2.99 40.23
CA THR A 9 15.51 -3.06 38.76
C THR A 9 14.06 -3.01 38.27
N LEU A 10 13.61 -1.85 37.81
CA LEU A 10 12.34 -1.70 37.10
C LEU A 10 12.51 -2.27 35.68
N PHE A 11 12.12 -3.53 35.49
CA PHE A 11 11.97 -4.14 34.17
C PHE A 11 10.74 -3.54 33.50
N LEU A 12 10.95 -2.49 32.68
CA LEU A 12 9.96 -2.04 31.72
C LEU A 12 9.85 -3.10 30.62
N PHE A 13 8.82 -3.94 30.71
CA PHE A 13 8.33 -4.75 29.60
C PHE A 13 7.84 -3.80 28.51
N PHE A 14 8.73 -3.44 27.58
CA PHE A 14 8.30 -2.99 26.26
C PHE A 14 7.76 -4.21 25.54
N SER A 15 6.44 -4.41 25.64
CA SER A 15 5.72 -5.26 24.68
C SER A 15 6.03 -4.69 23.31
N ALA A 16 6.84 -5.40 22.53
CA ALA A 16 7.02 -5.13 21.11
C ALA A 16 5.67 -5.41 20.44
N PHE A 17 4.82 -4.39 20.36
CA PHE A 17 3.75 -4.39 19.39
C PHE A 17 4.47 -4.39 18.04
N ASN A 18 4.36 -5.50 17.29
CA ASN A 18 4.67 -5.46 15.88
C ASN A 18 3.72 -4.41 15.29
N ALA A 19 4.24 -3.23 14.99
CA ALA A 19 3.48 -2.24 14.24
C ALA A 19 3.25 -2.88 12.87
N GLN A 20 2.00 -3.26 12.61
CA GLN A 20 1.59 -3.68 11.29
C GLN A 20 1.51 -2.43 10.41
N ALA A 21 1.95 -2.53 9.16
CA ALA A 21 1.92 -1.41 8.22
C ALA A 21 0.51 -0.83 8.12
N GLU A 22 0.41 0.50 8.16
CA GLU A 22 -0.85 1.17 7.92
C GLU A 22 -1.00 1.42 6.41
N LEU A 23 -2.15 1.07 5.84
CA LEU A 23 -2.52 1.47 4.50
C LEU A 23 -3.23 2.83 4.57
N VAL A 24 -2.62 3.86 3.99
CA VAL A 24 -3.20 5.21 3.97
C VAL A 24 -3.79 5.50 2.60
N VAL A 25 -5.07 5.85 2.55
CA VAL A 25 -5.75 6.19 1.30
C VAL A 25 -5.67 7.70 1.04
N THR A 26 -5.41 8.09 -0.21
CA THR A 26 -5.35 9.49 -0.64
C THR A 26 -5.75 9.67 -2.11
N ASP A 27 -5.84 10.91 -2.56
CA ASP A 27 -6.38 11.29 -3.87
C ASP A 27 -5.34 11.25 -4.99
N TRP A 28 -5.77 10.80 -6.18
CA TRP A 28 -4.95 10.71 -7.38
C TRP A 28 -5.11 11.89 -8.34
N GLU A 29 -6.31 12.08 -8.90
CA GLU A 29 -6.59 13.05 -9.97
C GLU A 29 -7.68 14.05 -9.60
N THR A 30 -8.60 13.68 -8.70
CA THR A 30 -9.68 14.56 -8.23
C THR A 30 -9.78 14.49 -6.70
N GLU A 31 -10.04 15.63 -6.07
CA GLU A 31 -10.23 15.69 -4.62
C GLU A 31 -11.39 14.78 -4.20
N GLY A 32 -11.13 13.88 -3.25
CA GLY A 32 -12.04 12.86 -2.75
C GLY A 32 -12.21 11.62 -3.64
N ASP A 33 -11.32 11.39 -4.61
CA ASP A 33 -11.35 10.14 -5.41
C ASP A 33 -10.79 8.93 -4.65
N GLU A 34 -9.93 9.15 -3.64
CA GLU A 34 -9.40 8.11 -2.76
C GLU A 34 -8.76 6.92 -3.52
N LEU A 35 -8.13 7.18 -4.68
CA LEU A 35 -7.64 6.14 -5.59
C LEU A 35 -6.20 5.65 -5.33
N ILE A 36 -5.47 6.27 -4.41
CA ILE A 36 -4.09 5.88 -4.06
C ILE A 36 -4.07 5.24 -2.68
N VAL A 37 -3.44 4.09 -2.57
CA VAL A 37 -3.09 3.42 -1.32
C VAL A 37 -1.59 3.57 -1.08
N ILE A 38 -1.20 4.16 0.04
CA ILE A 38 0.19 4.28 0.47
C ILE A 38 0.48 3.16 1.47
N ASP A 39 1.46 2.31 1.15
CA ASP A 39 2.07 1.42 2.12
C ASP A 39 3.09 2.23 2.94
N THR A 40 2.80 2.49 4.22
CA THR A 40 3.67 3.33 5.06
C THR A 40 5.04 2.71 5.36
N ASP A 41 5.18 1.39 5.21
CA ASP A 41 6.45 0.71 5.50
C ASP A 41 7.46 0.89 4.37
N THR A 42 7.00 0.85 3.12
CA THR A 42 7.86 1.04 1.93
C THR A 42 7.82 2.48 1.39
N GLY A 43 6.76 3.22 1.68
CA GLY A 43 6.45 4.50 1.04
C GLY A 43 5.92 4.36 -0.40
N TYR A 44 5.69 3.14 -0.88
CA TYR A 44 5.17 2.90 -2.21
C TYR A 44 3.68 3.26 -2.30
N LYS A 45 3.33 3.88 -3.42
CA LYS A 45 1.95 4.22 -3.77
C LYS A 45 1.40 3.15 -4.69
N TRP A 46 0.18 2.73 -4.43
CA TRP A 46 -0.52 1.67 -5.15
C TRP A 46 -1.85 2.19 -5.65
N LEU A 47 -2.23 1.82 -6.87
CA LEU A 47 -3.50 2.23 -7.42
C LEU A 47 -4.61 1.30 -6.92
N ASN A 48 -5.75 1.88 -6.56
CA ASN A 48 -6.94 1.12 -6.16
C ASN A 48 -7.31 0.09 -7.24
N LEU A 49 -7.49 -1.17 -6.85
CA LEU A 49 -7.67 -2.29 -7.78
C LEU A 49 -9.02 -2.22 -8.49
N ALA A 50 -10.04 -1.61 -7.87
CA ALA A 50 -11.37 -1.47 -8.46
C ALA A 50 -11.34 -0.64 -9.75
N LEU A 51 -10.33 0.23 -9.93
CA LEU A 51 -10.21 1.10 -11.11
C LEU A 51 -9.84 0.34 -12.39
N THR A 52 -9.15 -0.79 -12.26
CA THR A 52 -8.61 -1.57 -13.39
C THR A 52 -9.38 -2.88 -13.63
N VAL A 53 -10.52 -3.07 -12.98
CA VAL A 53 -11.37 -4.26 -13.18
C VAL A 53 -11.85 -4.34 -14.63
N ASN A 54 -11.95 -5.57 -15.14
CA ASN A 54 -12.29 -5.90 -16.53
C ASN A 54 -11.25 -5.43 -17.57
N GLN A 55 -10.03 -5.10 -17.14
CA GLN A 55 -8.90 -4.81 -18.03
C GLN A 55 -7.86 -5.93 -17.87
N SER A 56 -7.21 -6.30 -18.97
CA SER A 56 -6.08 -7.24 -18.92
C SER A 56 -4.80 -6.50 -18.52
N ILE A 57 -3.76 -7.24 -18.14
CA ILE A 57 -2.44 -6.63 -17.85
C ILE A 57 -1.93 -5.90 -19.09
N ASP A 58 -2.15 -6.46 -20.29
CA ASP A 58 -1.74 -5.83 -21.54
C ASP A 58 -2.54 -4.54 -21.83
N ASP A 59 -3.85 -4.52 -21.55
CA ASP A 59 -4.68 -3.31 -21.71
C ASP A 59 -4.20 -2.17 -20.80
N VAL A 60 -3.92 -2.48 -19.54
CA VAL A 60 -3.39 -1.51 -18.57
C VAL A 60 -1.97 -1.07 -18.96
N SER A 61 -1.12 -2.01 -19.38
CA SER A 61 0.25 -1.72 -19.83
C SER A 61 0.27 -0.75 -21.01
N ALA A 62 -0.68 -0.86 -21.94
CA ALA A 62 -0.80 0.05 -23.08
C ALA A 62 -1.16 1.49 -22.68
N GLN A 63 -1.63 1.70 -21.44
CA GLN A 63 -2.09 2.98 -20.92
C GLN A 63 -1.13 3.63 -19.91
N LEU A 64 0.02 3.00 -19.60
CA LEU A 64 1.01 3.52 -18.64
C LEU A 64 1.64 4.86 -19.05
N SER A 65 1.60 5.21 -20.34
CA SER A 65 2.07 6.50 -20.84
C SER A 65 0.97 7.55 -20.96
N THR A 66 -0.29 7.16 -20.74
CA THR A 66 -1.47 8.02 -20.92
C THR A 66 -2.28 8.11 -19.64
N ILE A 67 -3.28 7.25 -19.45
CA ILE A 67 -4.19 7.28 -18.31
C ILE A 67 -3.42 7.02 -17.01
N TYR A 68 -2.55 6.01 -17.00
CA TYR A 68 -1.77 5.64 -15.81
C TYR A 68 -0.35 6.21 -15.86
N SER A 69 -0.18 7.44 -16.35
CA SER A 69 1.12 8.11 -16.36
C SER A 69 1.70 8.23 -14.95
N GLY A 70 2.97 7.86 -14.78
CA GLY A 70 3.65 7.84 -13.48
C GLY A 70 3.51 6.54 -12.70
N TRP A 71 2.70 5.59 -13.19
CA TRP A 71 2.57 4.25 -12.64
C TRP A 71 3.39 3.24 -13.43
N ARG A 72 3.69 2.10 -12.80
CA ARG A 72 4.22 0.90 -13.47
C ARG A 72 3.53 -0.35 -12.95
N LEU A 73 3.61 -1.43 -13.73
CA LEU A 73 3.24 -2.76 -13.24
C LEU A 73 4.09 -3.09 -12.02
N ALA A 74 3.44 -3.61 -10.97
CA ALA A 74 4.14 -4.13 -9.80
C ALA A 74 4.79 -5.48 -10.12
N THR A 75 5.96 -5.72 -9.53
CA THR A 75 6.63 -7.02 -9.54
C THR A 75 6.04 -7.94 -8.48
N GLU A 76 6.26 -9.25 -8.62
CA GLU A 76 5.83 -10.24 -7.62
C GLU A 76 6.40 -9.96 -6.21
N ASP A 77 7.66 -9.52 -6.13
CA ASP A 77 8.32 -9.23 -4.85
C ASP A 77 7.72 -8.00 -4.18
N GLU A 78 7.32 -6.98 -4.95
CA GLU A 78 6.64 -5.80 -4.41
C GLU A 78 5.24 -6.12 -3.92
N VAL A 79 4.47 -6.91 -4.69
CA VAL A 79 3.15 -7.36 -4.25
C VAL A 79 3.26 -8.21 -2.98
N PHE A 80 4.27 -9.08 -2.92
CA PHE A 80 4.55 -9.84 -1.71
C PHE A 80 4.84 -8.93 -0.52
N ASN A 81 5.74 -7.96 -0.66
CA ASN A 81 6.12 -7.06 0.43
C ASN A 81 4.93 -6.24 0.92
N LEU A 82 4.12 -5.69 0.02
CA LEU A 82 2.86 -4.99 0.37
C LEU A 82 1.96 -5.88 1.24
N MET A 83 1.73 -7.12 0.82
CA MET A 83 0.88 -8.04 1.55
C MET A 83 1.51 -8.51 2.86
N ALA A 84 2.81 -8.74 2.89
CA ALA A 84 3.54 -9.16 4.08
C ALA A 84 3.52 -8.07 5.15
N ASN A 85 3.74 -6.82 4.75
CA ASN A 85 3.66 -5.64 5.59
C ASN A 85 2.24 -5.48 6.20
N HIS A 86 1.21 -5.62 5.36
CA HIS A 86 -0.18 -5.50 5.81
C HIS A 86 -0.67 -6.68 6.65
N TYR A 87 -0.35 -7.92 6.31
CA TYR A 87 -0.86 -9.10 7.03
C TYR A 87 0.10 -9.66 8.09
N GLY A 88 1.27 -9.05 8.26
CA GLY A 88 2.31 -9.53 9.18
C GLY A 88 2.88 -10.89 8.79
N TRP A 89 3.06 -11.16 7.49
CA TRP A 89 3.59 -12.44 7.02
C TRP A 89 5.11 -12.44 6.96
N GLU A 90 5.71 -13.55 7.38
CA GLU A 90 7.18 -13.75 7.28
C GLU A 90 7.57 -14.52 6.00
N ASP A 91 6.62 -15.21 5.37
CA ASP A 91 6.83 -16.08 4.21
C ASP A 91 5.72 -15.91 3.16
N ARG A 92 5.99 -16.31 1.92
CA ARG A 92 5.02 -16.38 0.81
C ARG A 92 3.98 -17.48 1.04
N ARG A 93 2.91 -17.17 1.78
CA ARG A 93 1.85 -18.13 2.11
C ARG A 93 0.47 -17.54 1.83
N GLU A 94 -0.46 -18.40 1.46
CA GLU A 94 -1.90 -18.10 1.46
C GLU A 94 -2.55 -18.66 2.74
N GLY A 95 -3.69 -18.12 3.13
CA GLY A 95 -4.35 -18.55 4.36
C GLY A 95 -5.49 -17.65 4.80
N SER A 96 -5.92 -17.79 6.05
CA SER A 96 -6.95 -16.91 6.62
C SER A 96 -6.31 -15.72 7.33
N ALA A 97 -6.84 -14.53 7.11
CA ALA A 97 -6.49 -13.31 7.85
C ALA A 97 -7.59 -12.94 8.87
N PRO A 98 -7.26 -12.13 9.89
CA PRO A 98 -8.26 -11.47 10.72
C PRO A 98 -9.24 -10.65 9.85
N VAL A 99 -10.48 -10.55 10.33
CA VAL A 99 -11.58 -9.86 9.64
C VAL A 99 -11.25 -8.38 9.46
N GLU A 100 -10.59 -7.80 10.45
CA GLU A 100 -10.16 -6.41 10.52
C GLU A 100 -9.17 -6.10 9.40
N LEU A 101 -8.09 -6.90 9.27
CA LEU A 101 -7.08 -6.70 8.23
C LEU A 101 -7.63 -6.93 6.83
N ARG A 102 -8.54 -7.89 6.70
CA ARG A 102 -9.27 -8.12 5.45
C ARG A 102 -10.13 -6.90 5.08
N ASN A 103 -10.81 -6.28 6.05
CA ASN A 103 -11.61 -5.07 5.80
C ASN A 103 -10.72 -3.90 5.42
N GLU A 104 -9.66 -3.63 6.17
CA GLU A 104 -8.69 -2.56 5.86
C GLU A 104 -8.17 -2.68 4.43
N TRP A 105 -7.81 -3.90 4.00
CA TRP A 105 -7.42 -4.16 2.61
C TRP A 105 -8.54 -3.87 1.61
N GLN A 106 -9.76 -4.35 1.88
CA GLN A 106 -10.90 -4.18 0.98
C GLN A 106 -11.35 -2.72 0.88
N ASP A 107 -11.25 -1.96 1.97
CA ASP A 107 -11.57 -0.54 2.03
C ASP A 107 -10.51 0.25 1.26
N ALA A 108 -9.22 -0.07 1.44
CA ALA A 108 -8.13 0.61 0.74
C ALA A 108 -8.06 0.30 -0.76
N PHE A 109 -8.08 -0.98 -1.13
CA PHE A 109 -7.90 -1.42 -2.52
C PHE A 109 -9.21 -1.59 -3.30
N GLY A 110 -10.35 -1.43 -2.65
CA GLY A 110 -11.67 -1.56 -3.25
C GLY A 110 -12.10 -2.99 -3.53
N ILE A 111 -13.40 -3.16 -3.78
CA ILE A 111 -14.01 -4.44 -4.17
C ILE A 111 -14.00 -4.59 -5.69
N THR A 112 -13.30 -5.60 -6.17
CA THR A 112 -13.14 -5.95 -7.59
C THR A 112 -14.15 -6.98 -8.08
N GLY A 113 -14.91 -7.61 -7.19
CA GLY A 113 -15.91 -8.59 -7.60
C GLY A 113 -16.85 -9.08 -6.50
N SER A 114 -17.84 -9.88 -6.91
CA SER A 114 -18.83 -10.49 -6.00
C SER A 114 -18.18 -11.22 -4.82
N GLY A 115 -18.91 -11.38 -3.71
CA GLY A 115 -18.37 -12.06 -2.52
C GLY A 115 -17.24 -11.29 -1.81
N GLY A 116 -17.18 -9.97 -2.02
CA GLY A 116 -16.18 -9.06 -1.47
C GLY A 116 -14.77 -9.37 -1.95
N ARG A 117 -14.63 -9.79 -3.22
CA ARG A 117 -13.30 -10.01 -3.80
C ARG A 117 -12.61 -8.66 -3.94
N SER A 118 -11.39 -8.57 -3.44
CA SER A 118 -10.48 -7.46 -3.65
C SER A 118 -9.17 -8.08 -4.10
N TYR A 119 -9.07 -8.30 -5.41
CA TYR A 119 -8.02 -9.09 -6.05
C TYR A 119 -7.28 -8.25 -7.08
N GLY A 120 -5.96 -8.37 -7.08
CA GLY A 120 -5.09 -7.74 -8.06
C GLY A 120 -4.28 -8.80 -8.79
N SER A 121 -4.13 -8.63 -10.10
CA SER A 121 -3.30 -9.46 -10.95
C SER A 121 -1.94 -8.82 -11.20
N TYR A 122 -0.92 -9.65 -11.40
CA TYR A 122 0.45 -9.26 -11.71
C TYR A 122 1.16 -10.39 -12.47
N ILE A 123 2.29 -10.08 -13.08
CA ILE A 123 3.14 -11.06 -13.74
C ILE A 123 4.11 -11.63 -12.70
N GLY A 124 4.06 -12.94 -12.52
CA GLY A 124 4.99 -13.68 -11.66
C GLY A 124 6.40 -13.74 -12.24
N ASN A 125 7.38 -14.05 -11.40
CA ASN A 125 8.78 -14.18 -11.78
C ASN A 125 9.02 -15.32 -12.80
N ASP A 126 8.08 -16.27 -12.91
CA ASP A 126 8.07 -17.35 -13.90
C ASP A 126 7.32 -16.98 -15.21
N GLY A 127 6.83 -15.74 -15.31
CA GLY A 127 6.04 -15.24 -16.44
C GLY A 127 4.56 -15.63 -16.40
N SER A 128 4.08 -16.30 -15.35
CA SER A 128 2.67 -16.59 -15.17
C SER A 128 1.88 -15.33 -14.79
N VAL A 129 0.58 -15.32 -15.08
CA VAL A 129 -0.35 -14.33 -14.55
C VAL A 129 -0.86 -14.84 -13.23
N ASN A 130 -0.46 -14.18 -12.15
CA ASN A 130 -0.84 -14.51 -10.78
C ASN A 130 -1.84 -13.51 -10.22
N MET A 131 -2.52 -13.90 -9.15
CA MET A 131 -3.47 -13.08 -8.41
C MET A 131 -3.13 -13.11 -6.93
N ALA A 132 -3.28 -11.96 -6.29
CA ALA A 132 -3.26 -11.85 -4.84
C ALA A 132 -4.37 -10.94 -4.31
N GLY A 133 -4.75 -11.11 -3.05
CA GLY A 133 -5.78 -10.32 -2.38
C GLY A 133 -6.78 -11.18 -1.58
N THR A 134 -7.95 -10.62 -1.24
CA THR A 134 -8.87 -11.24 -0.27
C THR A 134 -10.31 -11.39 -0.75
N ARG A 135 -11.09 -12.16 0.01
CA ARG A 135 -12.55 -12.23 -0.12
C ARG A 135 -13.24 -12.35 1.23
N ASN A 136 -14.57 -12.26 1.25
CA ASN A 136 -15.40 -12.32 2.48
C ASN A 136 -15.23 -13.59 3.34
N SER A 137 -14.65 -14.67 2.79
CA SER A 137 -14.36 -15.87 3.57
C SER A 137 -13.09 -15.76 4.43
N ASN A 138 -12.52 -14.57 4.59
CA ASN A 138 -11.24 -14.30 5.28
C ASN A 138 -10.00 -14.89 4.60
N TYR A 139 -10.16 -15.58 3.48
CA TYR A 139 -9.03 -16.16 2.79
C TYR A 139 -8.30 -15.09 2.01
N VAL A 140 -6.98 -15.04 2.19
CA VAL A 140 -6.03 -14.21 1.48
C VAL A 140 -5.22 -15.12 0.57
N TYR A 141 -5.18 -14.75 -0.70
CA TYR A 141 -4.43 -15.43 -1.75
C TYR A 141 -3.16 -14.66 -2.05
N PHE A 142 -2.08 -15.38 -2.30
CA PHE A 142 -0.86 -14.85 -2.89
C PHE A 142 -0.31 -15.87 -3.89
N ASN A 143 0.17 -15.42 -5.04
CA ASN A 143 0.61 -16.28 -6.15
C ASN A 143 -0.45 -17.30 -6.63
N TYR A 144 -1.74 -16.94 -6.58
CA TYR A 144 -2.78 -17.79 -7.16
C TYR A 144 -2.74 -17.68 -8.69
N THR A 145 -2.28 -18.73 -9.37
CA THR A 145 -2.14 -18.71 -10.84
C THR A 145 -3.48 -18.62 -11.56
N ARG A 146 -3.64 -17.58 -12.38
CA ARG A 146 -4.75 -17.41 -13.32
C ARG A 146 -4.48 -18.03 -14.69
N GLY A 147 -3.20 -18.14 -15.06
CA GLY A 147 -2.76 -18.71 -16.33
C GLY A 147 -1.43 -18.10 -16.76
N SER A 148 -1.21 -18.00 -18.08
CA SER A 148 0.02 -17.45 -18.67
C SER A 148 -0.23 -16.41 -19.76
N ASN A 149 -1.49 -16.02 -20.00
CA ASN A 149 -1.86 -15.07 -21.04
C ASN A 149 -2.25 -13.72 -20.43
N SER A 150 -1.35 -12.74 -20.50
CA SER A 150 -1.53 -11.38 -19.96
C SER A 150 -2.55 -10.53 -20.71
N ALA A 151 -2.93 -10.92 -21.93
CA ALA A 151 -4.00 -10.29 -22.72
C ALA A 151 -5.40 -10.75 -22.30
N LYS A 152 -5.52 -11.74 -21.40
CA LYS A 152 -6.80 -12.23 -20.90
C LYS A 152 -7.05 -11.70 -19.49
N PHE A 153 -8.08 -10.86 -19.35
CA PHE A 153 -8.51 -10.40 -18.04
C PHE A 153 -9.30 -11.46 -17.26
N ASN A 154 -9.31 -11.33 -15.93
CA ASN A 154 -10.26 -12.00 -15.05
C ASN A 154 -11.27 -10.96 -14.55
N GLN A 155 -12.56 -11.24 -14.65
CA GLN A 155 -13.62 -10.30 -14.29
C GLN A 155 -13.67 -9.91 -12.79
N TYR A 156 -12.85 -10.54 -11.95
CA TYR A 156 -12.76 -10.25 -10.52
C TYR A 156 -11.44 -9.62 -10.11
N ASP A 157 -10.52 -9.40 -11.03
CA ASP A 157 -9.18 -8.93 -10.72
C ASP A 157 -8.99 -7.53 -11.31
N GLY A 158 -8.47 -6.61 -10.52
CA GLY A 158 -7.75 -5.45 -11.04
C GLY A 158 -6.33 -5.84 -11.45
N VAL A 159 -5.50 -4.85 -11.74
CA VAL A 159 -4.07 -5.00 -12.02
C VAL A 159 -3.29 -4.20 -10.97
N PHE A 160 -2.30 -4.83 -10.34
CA PHE A 160 -1.44 -4.11 -9.40
C PHE A 160 -0.54 -3.13 -10.16
N LEU A 161 -0.82 -1.84 -9.93
CA LEU A 161 0.03 -0.74 -10.35
C LEU A 161 0.62 -0.08 -9.12
N MET A 162 1.89 0.29 -9.21
CA MET A 162 2.58 1.01 -8.16
C MET A 162 3.40 2.18 -8.71
N SER A 163 3.69 3.15 -7.85
CA SER A 163 4.58 4.27 -8.12
C SER A 163 5.51 4.59 -6.94
N GLU A 164 6.78 4.85 -7.27
CA GLU A 164 7.77 5.50 -6.39
C GLU A 164 7.83 7.02 -6.62
N GLY A 165 7.14 7.49 -7.67
CA GLY A 165 7.18 8.87 -8.13
C GLY A 165 6.07 9.73 -7.51
N LEU A 166 6.06 11.01 -7.91
CA LEU A 166 5.07 12.00 -7.45
C LEU A 166 3.76 11.83 -8.21
N VAL A 167 2.80 11.12 -7.61
CA VAL A 167 1.53 10.78 -8.24
C VAL A 167 0.31 11.29 -7.47
N THR A 168 0.44 11.67 -6.20
CA THR A 168 -0.68 12.23 -5.42
C THR A 168 -1.05 13.65 -5.88
N LEU A 169 -2.28 14.07 -5.63
CA LEU A 169 -2.71 15.44 -5.89
C LEU A 169 -1.84 16.49 -5.19
N GLU A 170 -1.49 16.25 -3.92
CA GLU A 170 -0.64 17.15 -3.15
C GLU A 170 0.74 17.30 -3.79
N GLU A 171 1.36 16.19 -4.19
CA GLU A 171 2.66 16.21 -4.86
C GLU A 171 2.61 16.94 -6.20
N LYS A 172 1.57 16.69 -7.01
CA LYS A 172 1.36 17.37 -8.29
C LYS A 172 1.17 18.89 -8.10
N ALA A 173 0.42 19.31 -7.08
CA ALA A 173 0.21 20.72 -6.75
C ALA A 173 1.52 21.41 -6.30
N ASN A 174 2.34 20.71 -5.52
CA ASN A 174 3.63 21.21 -5.05
C ASN A 174 4.65 21.40 -6.19
N ILE A 175 4.60 20.62 -7.26
CA ILE A 175 5.44 20.85 -8.46
C ILE A 175 5.01 22.11 -9.21
N GLN A 176 3.69 22.35 -9.33
CA GLN A 176 3.17 23.52 -10.02
C GLN A 176 3.51 24.83 -9.29
N SER A 177 3.52 24.81 -7.95
CA SER A 177 3.90 25.98 -7.15
C SER A 177 5.40 26.32 -7.27
N VAL A 178 6.28 25.31 -7.34
CA VAL A 178 7.73 25.49 -7.54
C VAL A 178 8.08 25.99 -8.95
N ASN A 179 7.32 25.59 -9.98
CA ASN A 179 7.54 26.02 -11.37
C ASN A 179 6.92 27.39 -11.71
N SER A 180 6.25 28.04 -10.75
CA SER A 180 5.75 29.41 -10.92
C SER A 180 6.89 30.41 -10.64
N PRO A 181 7.29 31.32 -11.57
CA PRO A 181 8.48 32.17 -11.42
C PRO A 181 8.44 33.26 -10.33
N LEU A 182 7.54 33.18 -9.35
CA LEU A 182 7.32 34.25 -8.37
C LEU A 182 7.10 33.71 -6.94
N ALA A 183 8.05 32.95 -6.42
CA ALA A 183 8.25 32.79 -4.96
C ALA A 183 9.65 32.26 -4.64
N VAL A 184 10.71 32.97 -5.06
CA VAL A 184 12.02 32.82 -4.41
C VAL A 184 11.90 33.40 -3.02
N GLY A 185 11.57 32.55 -2.05
CA GLY A 185 11.31 32.96 -0.67
C GLY A 185 11.39 31.78 0.31
N VAL A 186 12.60 31.22 0.45
CA VAL A 186 13.04 30.38 1.58
C VAL A 186 12.21 29.11 1.84
N LEU A 187 12.64 27.98 1.26
CA LEU A 187 12.40 26.66 1.88
C LEU A 187 13.66 26.23 2.64
N ALA A 188 13.71 26.59 3.92
CA ALA A 188 14.53 25.87 4.88
C ALA A 188 13.80 24.56 5.18
N LEU A 189 14.34 23.45 4.67
CA LEU A 189 13.90 22.11 5.01
C LEU A 189 14.27 21.84 6.48
N ALA A 190 13.32 22.01 7.39
CA ALA A 190 13.46 21.61 8.79
C ALA A 190 12.35 20.64 9.16
N PHE A 191 12.63 19.34 9.02
CA PHE A 191 11.87 18.31 9.73
C PHE A 191 12.15 18.47 11.23
N ILE A 192 11.27 19.16 11.94
CA ILE A 192 11.20 19.08 13.40
C ILE A 192 9.91 18.35 13.75
N PHE A 193 10.05 17.06 14.08
CA PHE A 193 9.04 16.34 14.84
C PHE A 193 8.89 17.01 16.20
N GLY A 194 7.85 17.85 16.32
CA GLY A 194 7.47 18.48 17.57
C GLY A 194 6.84 17.46 18.52
N SER A 195 7.63 16.95 19.46
CA SER A 195 7.08 16.36 20.68
C SER A 195 6.51 17.48 21.56
N ARG A 196 5.18 17.60 21.59
CA ARG A 196 4.48 18.40 22.59
C ARG A 196 4.70 17.77 23.97
N ARG A 197 5.29 18.52 24.91
CA ARG A 197 4.97 18.36 26.33
C ARG A 197 4.52 19.70 26.88
N PHE A 198 3.21 19.79 27.10
CA PHE A 198 2.64 20.61 28.15
C PHE A 198 3.06 20.01 29.51
N THR A 199 3.48 20.86 30.45
CA THR A 199 2.76 20.98 31.73
C THR A 199 3.21 22.20 32.53
N ASN A 200 2.22 22.78 33.20
CA ASN A 200 2.27 23.98 34.03
C ASN A 200 2.89 23.73 35.42
N HIS A 201 3.22 24.86 36.05
CA HIS A 201 3.54 25.14 37.47
C HIS A 201 5.00 25.02 37.89
#